data_AF-A0A9D5B8J4-F1
#
_entry.id   AF-A0A9D5B8J4-F1
#
_cell.length_a   1.000
_cell.length_b   1.000
_cell.length_c   1.000
_cell.angle_alpha   90.00
_cell.angle_beta   90.00
_cell.angle_gamma   90.00
#
_symmetry.space_group_name_H-M   'P 1'
#
loop_
_entity.id
_entity.type
_entity.pdbx_description
1 polymer ?
#
loop_
_entity_poly.entity_id
_entity_poly.type
_entity_poly.pdbx_seq_one_letter_code
_entity_poly.pdbx_strand_id
1 'polypeptide(L)'
;MALEDTVKLPAWAENPIDFIHKHQKALESEYVSSHLHEWIDLIFGYKQRGKEAVAANNVLFYITYEGTVDIDKISDPVQQCATQDQIAYFGQTPSQLLTVPHLKKMPLAEVLHLQTIFRNPNEVKPYIVPSPERCNLPAASIHASSDTVVGC
;
A
#
# COMPACT_ATOMS: atom_id res chain seq x y z
N MET A 1 32.42 -14.13 22.43
CA MET A 1 31.49 -13.86 21.32
C MET A 1 31.20 -12.37 21.37
N ALA A 2 31.88 -11.58 20.54
CA ALA A 2 31.62 -10.15 20.50
C ALA A 2 30.24 -9.94 19.87
N LEU A 3 29.35 -9.27 20.59
CA LEU A 3 28.09 -8.80 20.06
C LEU A 3 28.42 -7.77 18.98
N GLU A 4 28.14 -8.09 17.73
CA GLU A 4 28.15 -7.12 16.64
C GLU A 4 26.85 -6.31 16.77
N ASP A 5 26.81 -5.39 17.74
CA ASP A 5 25.61 -4.66 18.18
C ASP A 5 25.10 -3.62 17.17
N THR A 6 25.67 -3.53 15.96
CA THR A 6 25.30 -2.50 14.99
C THR A 6 25.19 -3.05 13.57
N VAL A 7 24.09 -2.73 12.91
CA VAL A 7 23.84 -3.04 11.51
C VAL A 7 24.89 -2.36 10.63
N LYS A 8 25.54 -3.13 9.76
CA LYS A 8 26.46 -2.59 8.74
C LYS A 8 25.67 -1.80 7.70
N LEU A 9 25.90 -0.50 7.67
CA LEU A 9 25.25 0.38 6.70
C LEU A 9 25.89 0.25 5.32
N PRO A 10 25.12 0.43 4.25
CA PRO A 10 25.67 0.53 2.91
C PRO A 10 26.53 1.78 2.76
N ALA A 11 27.50 1.75 1.83
CA ALA A 11 28.47 2.84 1.63
C ALA A 11 27.85 4.21 1.28
N TRP A 12 26.59 4.23 0.83
CA TRP A 12 25.86 5.46 0.53
C TRP A 12 25.14 6.07 1.74
N ALA A 13 25.13 5.42 2.91
CA ALA A 13 24.52 5.94 4.13
C ALA A 13 25.59 6.25 5.19
N GLU A 14 25.60 7.50 5.66
CA GLU A 14 26.61 7.96 6.63
C GLU A 14 26.33 7.46 8.05
N ASN A 15 25.05 7.34 8.39
CA ASN A 15 24.55 6.89 9.69
C ASN A 15 23.09 6.38 9.54
N PRO A 16 22.50 5.73 10.57
CA PRO A 16 21.17 5.15 10.45
C PRO A 16 20.07 6.19 10.14
N ILE A 17 20.24 7.44 10.56
CA ILE A 17 19.27 8.52 10.28
C ILE A 17 19.29 8.86 8.79
N ASP A 18 20.48 9.02 8.22
CA ASP A 18 20.66 9.27 6.78
C ASP A 18 20.18 8.08 5.93
N PHE A 19 20.41 6.84 6.39
CA PHE A 19 19.86 5.62 5.76
C PHE A 19 18.33 5.69 5.64
N ILE A 20 17.63 5.95 6.74
CA ILE A 20 16.16 6.04 6.77
C ILE A 20 15.67 7.21 5.92
N HIS A 21 16.31 8.38 6.01
CA HIS A 21 15.94 9.55 5.22
C HIS A 21 16.05 9.30 3.72
N LYS A 22 17.10 8.62 3.27
CA LYS A 22 17.29 8.23 1.87
C LYS A 22 16.25 7.21 1.41
N HIS A 23 15.89 6.24 2.26
CA HIS A 23 14.81 5.30 1.96
C HIS A 23 13.44 5.99 1.86
N GLN A 24 13.13 6.91 2.76
CA GLN A 24 11.90 7.72 2.68
C GLN A 24 11.85 8.54 1.40
N LYS A 25 12.95 9.24 1.05
CA LYS A 25 13.05 9.97 -0.22
C LYS A 25 12.86 9.09 -1.45
N ALA A 26 13.40 7.87 -1.43
CA ALA A 26 13.20 6.92 -2.51
C ALA A 26 11.74 6.45 -2.60
N LEU A 27 11.11 6.15 -1.47
CA LEU A 27 9.70 5.76 -1.38
C LEU A 27 8.76 6.85 -1.90
N GLU A 28 9.05 8.12 -1.59
CA GLU A 28 8.27 9.29 -2.03
C GLU A 28 8.65 9.80 -3.43
N SER A 29 9.56 9.13 -4.13
CA SER A 29 9.97 9.55 -5.48
C SER A 29 8.85 9.39 -6.51
N GLU A 30 8.91 10.16 -7.60
CA GLU A 30 8.01 10.00 -8.75
C GLU A 30 8.05 8.59 -9.35
N TYR A 31 9.23 7.96 -9.35
CA TYR A 31 9.39 6.59 -9.82
C TYR A 31 8.56 5.63 -8.98
N VAL A 32 8.71 5.65 -7.65
CA VAL A 32 7.94 4.75 -6.79
C VAL A 32 6.45 5.12 -6.83
N SER A 33 6.11 6.41 -6.76
CA SER A 33 4.71 6.85 -6.86
C SER A 33 4.01 6.33 -8.12
N SER A 34 4.69 6.28 -9.27
CA SER A 34 4.12 5.81 -10.53
C SER A 34 4.01 4.28 -10.63
N HIS A 35 4.70 3.50 -9.81
CA HIS A 35 4.73 2.03 -9.86
C HIS A 35 4.22 1.34 -8.59
N LEU A 36 3.98 2.08 -7.50
CA LEU A 36 3.56 1.50 -6.21
C LEU A 36 2.27 0.68 -6.33
N HIS A 37 1.35 1.09 -7.20
CA HIS A 37 0.12 0.35 -7.51
C HIS A 37 0.38 -1.11 -7.93
N GLU A 38 1.49 -1.39 -8.61
CA GLU A 38 1.87 -2.74 -9.04
C GLU A 38 2.28 -3.62 -7.85
N TRP A 39 2.96 -3.05 -6.86
CA TRP A 39 3.27 -3.75 -5.60
C TRP A 39 2.00 -3.99 -4.78
N ILE A 40 1.08 -3.01 -4.74
CA ILE A 40 -0.22 -3.18 -4.10
C ILE A 40 -1.01 -4.32 -4.77
N ASP A 41 -0.96 -4.42 -6.11
CA ASP A 41 -1.61 -5.51 -6.84
C ASP A 41 -1.10 -6.90 -6.44
N LEU A 42 0.19 -7.03 -6.11
CA LEU A 42 0.79 -8.28 -5.64
C LEU A 42 0.38 -8.62 -4.20
N ILE A 43 0.42 -7.63 -3.30
CA ILE A 43 0.25 -7.89 -1.86
C ILE A 43 -1.22 -7.87 -1.44
N PHE A 44 -2.04 -7.00 -2.00
CA PHE A 44 -3.44 -6.79 -1.60
C PHE A 44 -4.43 -6.90 -2.77
N GLY A 45 -3.96 -6.88 -4.02
CA GLY A 45 -4.80 -6.78 -5.20
C GLY A 45 -4.96 -8.09 -5.97
N TYR A 46 -5.34 -7.93 -7.24
CA TYR A 46 -5.77 -9.04 -8.08
C TYR A 46 -4.67 -10.07 -8.41
N LYS A 47 -3.39 -9.70 -8.23
CA LYS A 47 -2.23 -10.58 -8.44
C LYS A 47 -1.79 -11.34 -7.17
N GLN A 48 -2.55 -11.25 -6.07
CA GLN A 48 -2.24 -11.99 -4.85
C GLN A 48 -2.54 -13.49 -4.98
N ARG A 49 -3.56 -13.89 -5.76
CA ARG A 49 -4.01 -15.28 -5.88
C ARG A 49 -4.40 -15.64 -7.32
N GLY A 50 -4.61 -16.93 -7.57
CA GLY A 50 -5.11 -17.42 -8.86
C GLY A 50 -4.08 -17.36 -10.00
N LYS A 51 -4.56 -17.30 -11.24
CA LYS A 51 -3.71 -17.35 -12.44
C LYS A 51 -2.77 -16.15 -12.55
N GLU A 52 -3.22 -14.99 -12.09
CA GLU A 52 -2.44 -13.75 -12.12
C GLU A 52 -1.25 -13.82 -11.16
N ALA A 53 -1.41 -14.43 -9.98
CA ALA A 53 -0.30 -14.69 -9.07
C ALA A 53 0.73 -15.65 -9.68
N VAL A 54 0.29 -16.69 -10.40
CA VAL A 54 1.21 -17.60 -11.11
C VAL A 54 1.99 -16.85 -12.18
N ALA A 55 1.30 -16.04 -12.99
CA ALA A 55 1.92 -15.25 -14.05
C ALA A 55 2.92 -14.21 -13.51
N ALA A 56 2.69 -13.70 -12.29
CA ALA A 56 3.56 -12.75 -11.61
C ALA A 56 4.60 -13.39 -10.68
N ASN A 57 4.72 -14.72 -10.65
CA ASN A 57 5.59 -15.48 -9.74
C ASN A 57 5.37 -15.15 -8.25
N ASN A 58 4.12 -14.91 -7.85
CA ASN A 58 3.71 -14.45 -6.53
C ASN A 58 2.82 -15.47 -5.79
N VAL A 59 3.06 -16.77 -5.98
CA VAL A 59 2.31 -17.82 -5.28
C VAL A 59 3.06 -18.23 -4.01
N LEU A 60 2.47 -17.91 -2.86
CA LEU A 60 2.89 -18.36 -1.54
C LEU A 60 2.30 -19.73 -1.17
N PHE A 61 2.76 -20.29 -0.06
CA PHE A 61 2.29 -21.58 0.45
C PHE A 61 0.82 -21.51 0.86
N TYR A 62 0.04 -22.55 0.55
CA TYR A 62 -1.43 -22.48 0.63
C TYR A 62 -1.97 -22.07 2.01
N ILE A 63 -1.32 -22.45 3.10
CA ILE A 63 -1.75 -22.13 4.48
C ILE A 63 -1.63 -20.64 4.81
N THR A 64 -0.78 -19.88 4.10
CA THR A 64 -0.60 -18.46 4.38
C THR A 64 -1.81 -17.63 3.95
N TYR A 65 -2.68 -18.18 3.10
CA TYR A 65 -3.86 -17.50 2.62
C TYR A 65 -5.03 -17.66 3.59
N GLU A 66 -5.66 -16.54 3.94
CA GLU A 66 -6.89 -16.56 4.70
C GLU A 66 -7.95 -17.49 4.08
N GLY A 67 -8.57 -18.31 4.94
CA GLY A 67 -9.71 -19.17 4.60
C GLY A 67 -9.38 -20.51 3.94
N THR A 68 -8.10 -20.85 3.71
CA THR A 68 -7.73 -22.13 3.06
C THR A 68 -7.73 -23.33 4.01
N VAL A 69 -7.58 -23.11 5.31
CA VAL A 69 -7.59 -24.16 6.33
C VAL A 69 -8.54 -23.79 7.45
N ASP A 70 -9.46 -24.71 7.76
CA ASP A 70 -10.38 -24.61 8.88
C ASP A 70 -9.80 -25.40 10.06
N ILE A 71 -9.19 -24.67 11.00
CA ILE A 71 -8.44 -25.24 12.13
C ILE A 71 -9.36 -26.03 13.06
N ASP A 72 -10.62 -25.60 13.21
CA ASP A 72 -11.59 -26.21 14.12
C ASP A 72 -12.09 -27.56 13.62
N LYS A 73 -11.96 -27.83 12.30
CA LYS A 73 -12.32 -29.11 11.69
C LYS A 73 -11.20 -30.17 11.79
N ILE A 74 -10.01 -29.82 12.24
CA ILE A 74 -8.89 -30.76 12.38
C ILE A 74 -9.11 -31.58 13.66
N SER A 75 -9.40 -32.88 13.50
CA SER A 75 -9.70 -33.76 14.64
C SER A 75 -8.46 -34.21 15.41
N ASP A 76 -7.31 -34.35 14.74
CA ASP A 76 -6.05 -34.73 15.38
C ASP A 76 -5.43 -33.52 16.09
N PRO A 77 -5.29 -33.53 17.43
CA PRO A 77 -4.71 -32.41 18.17
C PRO A 77 -3.27 -32.11 17.79
N VAL A 78 -2.49 -33.11 17.35
CA VAL A 78 -1.10 -32.90 16.93
C VAL A 78 -1.07 -32.14 15.61
N GLN A 79 -1.85 -32.56 14.62
CA GLN A 79 -1.97 -31.86 13.36
C GLN A 79 -2.57 -30.45 13.53
N GLN A 80 -3.54 -30.27 14.43
CA GLN A 80 -4.13 -28.96 14.71
C GLN A 80 -3.09 -27.99 15.25
N CYS A 81 -2.33 -28.41 16.26
CA CYS A 81 -1.24 -27.64 16.85
C CYS A 81 -0.16 -27.30 15.81
N ALA A 82 0.28 -28.29 15.03
CA ALA A 82 1.28 -28.08 13.99
C ALA A 82 0.81 -27.08 12.90
N THR A 83 -0.48 -27.10 12.56
CA THR A 83 -1.07 -26.15 11.60
C THR A 83 -1.10 -24.74 12.16
N GLN A 84 -1.47 -24.58 13.44
CA GLN A 84 -1.45 -23.29 14.13
C GLN A 84 -0.02 -22.72 14.18
N ASP A 85 0.97 -23.54 14.51
CA ASP A 85 2.38 -23.14 14.51
C ASP A 85 2.85 -22.73 13.11
N GLN A 86 2.41 -23.44 12.06
CA GLN A 86 2.71 -23.05 10.68
C GLN A 86 2.17 -21.66 10.34
N ILE A 87 0.92 -21.37 10.71
CA ILE A 87 0.28 -20.06 10.49
C ILE A 87 0.96 -18.95 11.33
N ALA A 88 1.33 -19.26 12.57
CA ALA A 88 1.91 -18.29 13.49
C ALA A 88 3.34 -17.88 13.10
N TYR A 89 4.15 -18.84 12.62
CA TYR A 89 5.60 -18.64 12.47
C TYR A 89 6.10 -18.63 11.02
N PHE A 90 5.33 -19.13 10.05
CA PHE A 90 5.78 -19.26 8.65
C PHE A 90 5.03 -18.36 7.66
N GLY A 91 4.39 -17.32 8.19
CA GLY A 91 3.85 -16.20 7.41
C GLY A 91 2.33 -16.23 7.24
N GLN A 92 1.76 -15.03 7.13
CA GLN A 92 0.35 -14.79 6.87
C GLN A 92 0.25 -13.79 5.73
N THR A 93 -0.41 -14.18 4.65
CA THR A 93 -0.69 -13.28 3.53
C THR A 93 -1.84 -12.35 3.93
N PRO A 94 -1.70 -11.02 3.79
CA PRO A 94 -2.79 -10.08 4.09
C PRO A 94 -4.06 -10.41 3.30
N SER A 95 -5.23 -9.98 3.79
CA SER A 95 -6.48 -10.14 3.06
C SER A 95 -6.43 -9.42 1.70
N GLN A 96 -7.03 -10.05 0.68
CA GLN A 96 -7.15 -9.46 -0.65
C GLN A 96 -8.22 -8.36 -0.62
N LEU A 97 -7.81 -7.11 -0.83
CA LEU A 97 -8.68 -5.93 -0.78
C LEU A 97 -9.29 -5.61 -2.15
N LEU A 98 -8.61 -5.98 -3.24
CA LEU A 98 -9.03 -5.67 -4.61
C LEU A 98 -8.95 -6.90 -5.51
N THR A 99 -9.97 -7.09 -6.34
CA THR A 99 -10.01 -8.11 -7.40
C THR A 99 -9.78 -7.54 -8.80
N VAL A 100 -9.59 -6.22 -8.88
CA VAL A 100 -9.28 -5.47 -10.10
C VAL A 100 -7.94 -4.74 -9.93
N PRO A 101 -7.28 -4.33 -11.02
CA PRO A 101 -6.04 -3.56 -10.95
C PRO A 101 -6.18 -2.28 -10.11
N HIS A 102 -5.22 -2.06 -9.21
CA HIS A 102 -5.14 -0.85 -8.41
C HIS A 102 -4.89 0.36 -9.32
N LEU A 103 -5.55 1.47 -9.02
CA LEU A 103 -5.38 2.70 -9.79
C LEU A 103 -3.96 3.24 -9.65
N LYS A 104 -3.34 3.57 -10.78
CA LYS A 104 -2.06 4.27 -10.81
C LYS A 104 -2.21 5.69 -10.26
N LYS A 105 -1.28 6.09 -9.39
CA LYS A 105 -1.23 7.47 -8.88
C LYS A 105 -0.88 8.43 -10.03
N MET A 106 -1.61 9.53 -10.13
CA MET A 106 -1.35 10.55 -11.15
C MET A 106 -0.03 11.28 -10.84
N PRO A 107 0.81 11.57 -11.85
CA PRO A 107 2.01 12.38 -11.67
C PRO A 107 1.69 13.77 -11.13
N LEU A 108 2.57 14.32 -10.31
CA LEU A 108 2.34 15.64 -9.72
C LEU A 108 2.13 16.72 -10.79
N ALA A 109 2.85 16.65 -11.92
CA ALA A 109 2.68 17.59 -13.03
C ALA A 109 1.27 17.58 -13.62
N GLU A 110 0.61 16.43 -13.70
CA GLU A 110 -0.77 16.30 -14.17
C GLU A 110 -1.76 16.81 -13.12
N VAL A 111 -1.50 16.49 -11.84
CA VAL A 111 -2.29 17.01 -10.71
C VAL A 111 -2.20 18.54 -10.61
N LEU A 112 -1.05 19.14 -10.93
CA LEU A 112 -0.86 20.58 -10.90
C LEU A 112 -1.40 21.30 -12.16
N HIS A 113 -1.61 20.56 -13.27
CA HIS A 113 -2.26 21.10 -14.47
C HIS A 113 -3.79 21.14 -14.33
N LEU A 114 -4.36 20.32 -13.43
CA LEU A 114 -5.63 20.67 -12.80
C LEU A 114 -5.35 21.96 -12.04
N GLN A 115 -5.90 23.08 -12.53
CA GLN A 115 -5.78 24.38 -11.88
C GLN A 115 -5.97 24.17 -10.38
N THR A 116 -4.89 24.27 -9.62
CA THR A 116 -4.93 24.00 -8.20
C THR A 116 -5.99 24.92 -7.62
N ILE A 117 -6.96 24.36 -6.91
CA ILE A 117 -7.98 25.09 -6.15
C ILE A 117 -7.33 26.15 -5.23
N PHE A 118 -6.04 25.94 -4.92
CA PHE A 118 -5.17 26.77 -4.09
C PHE A 118 -4.41 27.88 -4.82
N ARG A 119 -4.42 27.93 -6.16
CA ARG A 119 -3.97 29.14 -6.86
C ARG A 119 -5.08 30.15 -6.73
N ASN A 120 -4.94 31.05 -5.75
CA ASN A 120 -5.82 32.19 -5.51
C ASN A 120 -6.33 32.77 -6.84
N PRO A 121 -7.52 32.34 -7.29
CA PRO A 121 -8.01 32.78 -8.57
C PRO A 121 -8.69 34.12 -8.29
N ASN A 122 -8.47 35.11 -9.14
CA ASN A 122 -9.25 36.36 -9.09
C ASN A 122 -10.76 36.13 -9.28
N GLU A 123 -11.21 34.87 -9.44
CA GLU A 123 -12.58 34.45 -9.66
C GLU A 123 -12.80 33.00 -9.19
N VAL A 124 -13.82 32.77 -8.36
CA VAL A 124 -14.21 31.41 -7.92
C VAL A 124 -14.91 30.69 -9.07
N LYS A 125 -14.40 29.52 -9.48
CA LYS A 125 -15.05 28.66 -10.49
C LYS A 125 -15.43 27.31 -9.89
N PRO A 126 -16.65 26.80 -10.14
CA PRO A 126 -17.05 25.47 -9.70
C PRO A 126 -16.20 24.41 -10.42
N TYR A 127 -15.48 23.60 -9.65
CA TYR A 127 -14.73 22.46 -10.17
C TYR A 127 -15.61 21.21 -10.14
N ILE A 128 -15.85 20.61 -11.30
CA ILE A 128 -16.59 19.36 -11.42
C ILE A 128 -15.64 18.21 -11.11
N VAL A 129 -15.95 17.42 -10.08
CA VAL A 129 -15.19 16.23 -9.72
C VAL A 129 -15.37 15.18 -10.83
N PRO A 130 -14.29 14.73 -11.52
CA PRO A 130 -14.41 13.84 -12.68
C PRO A 130 -14.90 12.42 -12.34
N SER A 131 -14.82 12.00 -11.07
CA SER A 131 -15.17 10.66 -10.63
C SER A 131 -15.67 10.66 -9.18
N PRO A 132 -16.85 11.23 -8.90
CA PRO A 132 -17.36 11.43 -7.54
C PRO A 132 -17.55 10.10 -6.79
N GLU A 133 -17.85 9.02 -7.51
CA GLU A 133 -18.00 7.65 -7.00
C GLU A 133 -16.72 7.10 -6.34
N ARG A 134 -15.55 7.67 -6.64
CA ARG A 134 -14.23 7.23 -6.14
C ARG A 134 -13.68 8.12 -5.03
N CYS A 135 -14.36 9.21 -4.70
CA CYS A 135 -13.97 10.09 -3.61
C CYS A 135 -14.54 9.55 -2.29
N ASN A 136 -13.69 9.01 -1.44
CA ASN A 136 -14.08 8.57 -0.08
C ASN A 136 -14.36 9.74 0.88
N LEU A 137 -14.55 10.96 0.37
CA LEU A 137 -14.89 12.14 1.15
C LEU A 137 -16.36 12.50 0.87
N PRO A 138 -17.24 12.42 1.89
CA PRO A 138 -18.58 12.96 1.75
C PRO A 138 -18.50 14.43 1.34
N ALA A 139 -19.23 14.85 0.31
CA ALA A 139 -19.23 16.25 -0.14
C ALA A 139 -19.53 17.25 1.01
N ALA A 140 -20.25 16.81 2.04
CA ALA A 140 -20.55 17.56 3.25
C ALA A 140 -19.34 17.84 4.18
N SER A 141 -18.22 17.15 3.98
CA SER A 141 -16.99 17.29 4.80
C SER A 141 -15.94 18.21 4.18
N ILE A 142 -16.19 18.75 2.98
CA ILE A 142 -15.30 19.69 2.32
C ILE A 142 -15.71 21.11 2.74
N HIS A 143 -15.01 21.67 3.72
CA HIS A 143 -15.14 23.08 4.08
C HIS A 143 -14.00 23.89 3.44
N ALA A 144 -14.36 24.80 2.55
CA ALA A 144 -13.45 25.82 2.03
C ALA A 144 -13.64 27.11 2.86
N SER A 145 -12.59 27.53 3.56
CA SER A 145 -12.50 28.88 4.14
C SER A 145 -11.71 29.79 3.20
N SER A 146 -11.91 31.11 3.31
CA SER A 146 -11.31 32.14 2.44
C SER A 146 -9.78 32.02 2.31
N ASP A 147 -9.12 31.43 3.29
CA ASP A 147 -7.65 31.43 3.37
C ASP A 147 -7.03 30.03 3.49
N THR A 148 -7.80 28.94 3.55
CA THR A 148 -7.25 27.57 3.60
C THR A 148 -8.33 26.50 3.34
N VAL A 149 -8.01 25.47 2.55
CA VAL A 149 -8.71 24.18 2.62
C VAL A 149 -7.86 23.26 3.48
N VAL A 150 -8.29 23.04 4.72
CA VAL A 150 -7.73 22.00 5.58
C VAL A 150 -8.58 20.76 5.36
N GLY A 151 -7.99 19.72 4.78
CA GLY A 151 -8.53 18.37 4.89
C GLY A 151 -8.28 17.90 6.32
N CYS A 152 -9.35 17.52 7.04
CA CYS A 152 -9.21 16.73 8.26
C CYS A 152 -8.78 15.30 7.91
#